data_AF-Q5NWM0-F1
#
_entry.id   AF-Q5NWM0-F1
#
_cell.length_a   1.000
_cell.length_b   1.000
_cell.length_c   1.000
_cell.angle_alpha   90.00
_cell.angle_beta   90.00
_cell.angle_gamma   90.00
#
_symmetry.space_group_name_H-M   'P 1'
#
loop_
_entity.id
_entity.type
_entity.pdbx_description
1 polymer ?
#
loop_
_entity_poly.entity_id
_entity_poly.type
_entity_poly.pdbx_seq_one_letter_code
_entity_poly.pdbx_strand_id
1 'polypeptide(L)'
;MTMKRFALVALVAFALGGCATTVPYGNFVQPPVTVDQQKLAGDAAKQLAALWPPAKTRFELQQPTPDEFGAALVSNLRAAGYAVVEYAPERTSSAGRAAPEQTAGEPVAVAPPTMAALPLRYVLDHDAGSGLYRLTLLIGSQSITRPYLEQNRTLIPAGYWARKE
;
A
#
# COMPACT_ATOMS: atom_id res chain seq x y z
N MET A 1 45.67 29.52 14.55
CA MET A 1 45.06 28.23 14.94
C MET A 1 43.54 28.16 14.68
N THR A 2 42.96 29.11 13.93
CA THR A 2 41.52 29.29 13.71
C THR A 2 41.00 28.69 12.40
N MET A 3 41.76 28.73 11.30
CA MET A 3 41.30 28.21 9.99
C MET A 3 41.05 26.70 9.94
N LYS A 4 41.84 25.90 10.66
CA LYS A 4 41.73 24.43 10.67
C LYS A 4 40.48 23.92 11.40
N ARG A 5 39.95 24.71 12.34
CA ARG A 5 38.72 24.42 13.09
C ARG A 5 37.47 24.74 12.26
N PHE A 6 37.50 25.81 11.46
CA PHE A 6 36.40 26.15 10.54
C PHE A 6 36.26 25.14 9.40
N ALA A 7 37.36 24.60 8.87
CA ALA A 7 37.32 23.57 7.84
C ALA A 7 36.68 22.25 8.33
N LEU A 8 36.88 21.91 9.61
CA LEU A 8 36.33 20.69 10.21
C LEU A 8 34.82 20.81 10.49
N VAL A 9 34.34 22.01 10.84
CA VAL A 9 32.90 22.28 11.04
C VAL A 9 32.14 22.29 9.71
N ALA A 10 32.75 22.80 8.63
CA ALA A 10 32.15 22.78 7.30
C ALA A 10 32.03 21.35 6.72
N LEU A 11 32.97 20.46 7.04
CA LEU A 11 32.94 19.05 6.62
C LEU A 11 31.85 18.25 7.34
N VAL A 12 31.59 18.54 8.62
CA VAL A 12 30.54 17.87 9.41
C VAL A 12 29.13 18.29 8.96
N ALA A 13 28.95 19.53 8.51
CA ALA A 13 27.66 20.04 8.04
C ALA A 13 27.17 19.37 6.74
N PHE A 14 28.08 18.92 5.87
CA PHE A 14 27.73 18.25 4.61
C PHE A 14 27.37 16.76 4.78
N ALA A 15 27.70 16.14 5.91
CA ALA A 15 27.40 14.73 6.18
C ALA A 15 25.96 14.48 6.67
N LEU A 16 25.18 15.53 6.95
CA LEU A 16 23.80 15.44 7.46
C LEU A 16 22.73 15.48 6.35
N GLY A 17 23.14 15.55 5.08
CA GLY A 17 22.24 15.50 3.92
C GLY A 17 21.72 14.11 3.61
N GLY A 18 21.08 13.45 4.58
CA GLY A 18 20.31 12.23 4.34
C GLY A 18 18.93 12.63 3.82
N CYS A 19 18.69 12.54 2.51
CA CYS A 19 17.34 12.58 1.95
C CYS A 19 16.60 11.32 2.41
N ALA A 20 16.04 11.33 3.62
CA ALA A 20 15.07 10.34 4.04
C ALA A 20 13.74 10.63 3.34
N THR A 21 13.67 10.36 2.04
CA THR A 21 12.41 10.25 1.32
C THR A 21 11.77 8.94 1.77
N THR A 22 11.23 8.92 2.99
CA THR A 22 10.55 7.74 3.52
C THR A 22 9.21 7.62 2.81
N VAL A 23 9.08 6.63 1.93
CA VAL A 23 7.77 6.24 1.42
C VAL A 23 6.99 5.69 2.62
N PRO A 24 5.85 6.28 3.02
CA PRO A 24 5.18 5.92 4.28
C PRO A 24 4.36 4.62 4.19
N TYR A 25 4.26 4.05 3.00
CA TYR A 25 3.49 2.83 2.73
C TYR A 25 4.31 1.88 1.87
N GLY A 26 4.04 0.58 2.00
CA GLY A 26 4.78 -0.45 1.28
C GLY A 26 5.16 -1.60 2.18
N ASN A 27 6.11 -2.36 1.66
CA ASN A 27 6.69 -3.51 2.32
C ASN A 27 8.06 -3.12 2.89
N PHE A 28 8.16 -3.18 4.22
CA PHE A 28 9.32 -2.80 5.01
C PHE A 28 10.03 -4.01 5.61
N VAL A 29 9.72 -5.23 5.15
CA VAL A 29 10.47 -6.43 5.53
C VAL A 29 11.85 -6.35 4.89
N GLN A 30 12.88 -6.21 5.73
CA GLN A 30 14.26 -6.09 5.26
C GLN A 30 14.77 -7.45 4.74
N PRO A 31 15.57 -7.46 3.65
CA PRO A 31 16.27 -8.66 3.22
C PRO A 31 17.24 -9.19 4.29
N PRO A 32 17.47 -10.52 4.34
CA PRO A 32 16.87 -11.54 3.48
C PRO A 32 15.42 -11.86 3.88
N VAL A 33 14.51 -11.84 2.90
CA VAL A 33 13.12 -12.25 3.12
C VAL A 33 13.05 -13.77 3.08
N THR A 34 12.69 -14.41 4.20
CA THR A 34 12.65 -15.87 4.35
C THR A 34 11.23 -16.44 4.45
N VAL A 35 10.23 -15.58 4.53
CA VAL A 35 8.82 -15.93 4.78
C VAL A 35 7.97 -15.83 3.51
N ASP A 36 6.95 -16.68 3.39
CA ASP A 36 5.99 -16.68 2.29
C ASP A 36 5.01 -15.50 2.42
N GLN A 37 5.22 -14.46 1.58
CA GLN A 37 4.37 -13.27 1.56
C GLN A 37 3.12 -13.45 0.69
N GLN A 38 3.09 -14.44 -0.20
CA GLN A 38 1.90 -14.76 -1.00
C GLN A 38 0.77 -15.27 -0.12
N LYS A 39 1.08 -16.13 0.85
CA LYS A 39 0.10 -16.62 1.82
C LYS A 39 -0.50 -15.47 2.65
N LEU A 40 0.32 -14.50 3.02
CA LEU A 40 -0.10 -13.30 3.74
C LEU A 40 -1.06 -12.45 2.88
N ALA A 41 -0.72 -12.24 1.60
CA ALA A 41 -1.57 -11.55 0.65
C ALA A 41 -2.91 -12.27 0.41
N GLY A 42 -2.91 -13.60 0.41
CA GLY A 42 -4.13 -14.41 0.30
C GLY A 42 -5.06 -14.26 1.51
N ASP A 43 -4.52 -14.24 2.73
CA ASP A 43 -5.30 -13.98 3.94
C ASP A 43 -5.88 -12.55 3.95
N ALA A 44 -5.07 -11.57 3.55
CA ALA A 44 -5.49 -10.18 3.39
C ALA A 44 -6.65 -10.03 2.40
N ALA A 45 -6.56 -10.66 1.22
CA ALA A 45 -7.62 -10.62 0.22
C ALA A 45 -8.93 -11.27 0.70
N LYS A 46 -8.84 -12.38 1.47
CA LYS A 46 -10.01 -13.01 2.10
C LYS A 46 -10.69 -12.08 3.10
N GLN A 47 -9.90 -11.37 3.91
CA GLN A 47 -10.44 -10.41 4.86
C GLN A 47 -11.10 -9.22 4.15
N LEU A 48 -10.48 -8.71 3.08
CA LEU A 48 -11.07 -7.66 2.25
C LEU A 48 -12.39 -8.14 1.63
N ALA A 49 -12.47 -9.38 1.15
CA ALA A 49 -13.70 -10.00 0.62
C ALA A 49 -14.82 -10.12 1.65
N ALA A 50 -14.49 -10.40 2.90
CA ALA A 50 -15.49 -10.48 3.97
C ALA A 50 -16.11 -9.11 4.31
N LEU A 51 -15.33 -8.03 4.22
CA LEU A 51 -15.74 -6.70 4.66
C LEU A 51 -16.24 -5.80 3.52
N TRP A 52 -15.67 -5.94 2.32
CA TRP A 52 -15.98 -5.15 1.13
C TRP A 52 -16.24 -6.08 -0.04
N PRO A 53 -17.48 -6.58 -0.24
CA PRO A 53 -17.74 -7.64 -1.20
C PRO A 53 -17.27 -7.35 -2.64
N PRO A 54 -16.80 -8.39 -3.37
CA PRO A 54 -16.43 -8.26 -4.78
C PRO A 54 -17.65 -7.89 -5.64
N ALA A 55 -17.39 -7.36 -6.85
CA ALA A 55 -18.36 -6.78 -7.77
C ALA A 55 -19.16 -5.56 -7.25
N LYS A 56 -19.16 -5.31 -5.94
CA LYS A 56 -19.72 -4.11 -5.28
C LYS A 56 -18.64 -3.15 -4.79
N THR A 57 -17.38 -3.52 -4.94
CA THR A 57 -16.25 -2.70 -4.52
C THR A 57 -15.22 -2.69 -5.63
N ARG A 58 -14.70 -1.49 -5.91
CA ARG A 58 -13.54 -1.28 -6.77
C ARG A 58 -12.43 -0.73 -5.87
N PHE A 59 -11.24 -1.33 -5.92
CA PHE A 59 -10.09 -0.83 -5.18
C PHE A 59 -9.18 -0.01 -6.08
N GLU A 60 -8.54 1.02 -5.52
CA GLU A 60 -7.47 1.76 -6.16
C GLU A 60 -6.23 1.76 -5.27
N LEU A 61 -5.14 1.19 -5.76
CA LEU A 61 -3.86 1.19 -5.07
C LEU A 61 -3.26 2.60 -5.13
N GLN A 62 -3.01 3.17 -3.97
CA GLN A 62 -2.47 4.52 -3.80
C GLN A 62 -0.97 4.53 -3.49
N GLN A 63 -0.30 3.42 -3.81
CA GLN A 63 1.13 3.21 -3.66
C GLN A 63 1.62 2.23 -4.74
N PRO A 64 2.90 2.30 -5.15
CA PRO A 64 3.48 1.28 -6.02
C PRO A 64 3.54 -0.06 -5.29
N THR A 65 3.38 -1.16 -6.03
CA THR A 65 3.42 -2.54 -5.51
C THR A 65 4.51 -3.38 -6.17
N PRO A 66 5.80 -2.96 -6.09
CA PRO A 66 6.90 -3.69 -6.74
C PRO A 66 7.31 -4.94 -5.94
N ASP A 67 6.84 -5.07 -4.71
CA ASP A 67 7.19 -6.15 -3.79
C ASP A 67 6.28 -7.38 -3.93
N GLU A 68 6.76 -8.53 -3.44
CA GLU A 68 6.07 -9.82 -3.54
C GLU A 68 4.67 -9.80 -2.93
N PHE A 69 4.52 -9.25 -1.72
CA PHE A 69 3.23 -9.08 -1.07
C PHE A 69 2.28 -8.24 -1.92
N GLY A 70 2.72 -7.06 -2.38
CA GLY A 70 1.91 -6.14 -3.18
C GLY A 70 1.42 -6.77 -4.49
N ALA A 71 2.32 -7.41 -5.24
CA ALA A 71 1.96 -8.11 -6.48
C ALA A 71 0.97 -9.26 -6.22
N ALA A 72 1.20 -10.05 -5.17
CA ALA A 72 0.30 -11.13 -4.77
C ALA A 72 -1.07 -10.59 -4.31
N LEU A 73 -1.13 -9.46 -3.61
CA LEU A 73 -2.37 -8.84 -3.15
C LEU A 73 -3.23 -8.43 -4.35
N VAL A 74 -2.63 -7.74 -5.32
CA VAL A 74 -3.32 -7.33 -6.56
C VAL A 74 -3.86 -8.56 -7.32
N SER A 75 -3.04 -9.61 -7.47
CA SER A 75 -3.45 -10.86 -8.11
C SER A 75 -4.63 -11.52 -7.40
N ASN A 76 -4.56 -11.66 -6.07
CA ASN A 76 -5.63 -12.27 -5.27
C ASN A 76 -6.93 -11.46 -5.31
N LEU A 77 -6.85 -10.12 -5.30
CA LEU A 77 -8.04 -9.26 -5.45
C LEU A 77 -8.68 -9.45 -6.83
N ARG A 78 -7.90 -9.53 -7.90
CA ARG A 78 -8.47 -9.81 -9.23
C ARG A 78 -9.11 -11.19 -9.29
N ALA A 79 -8.44 -12.21 -8.74
CA ALA A 79 -8.99 -13.56 -8.67
C ALA A 79 -10.29 -13.64 -7.86
N ALA A 80 -10.43 -12.79 -6.83
CA ALA A 80 -11.66 -12.66 -6.04
C ALA A 80 -12.78 -11.86 -6.76
N GLY A 81 -12.52 -11.30 -7.95
CA GLY A 81 -13.52 -10.59 -8.76
C GLY A 81 -13.59 -9.08 -8.53
N TYR A 82 -12.53 -8.47 -7.98
CA TYR A 82 -12.46 -7.01 -7.84
C TYR A 82 -11.96 -6.34 -9.11
N ALA A 83 -12.54 -5.17 -9.42
CA ALA A 83 -11.88 -4.19 -10.26
C ALA A 83 -10.77 -3.50 -9.43
N VAL A 84 -9.51 -3.63 -9.87
CA VAL A 84 -8.34 -3.06 -9.18
C VAL A 84 -7.63 -2.06 -10.10
N VAL A 85 -7.60 -0.80 -9.69
CA VAL A 85 -6.80 0.25 -10.32
C VAL A 85 -5.42 0.24 -9.69
N GLU A 86 -4.40 -0.06 -10.48
CA GLU A 86 -3.01 0.03 -10.02
C GLU A 86 -2.52 1.47 -10.01
N TYR A 87 -1.57 1.73 -9.11
CA TYR A 87 -0.95 3.03 -8.93
C TYR A 87 -0.27 3.49 -10.23
N ALA A 88 -0.62 4.69 -10.68
CA ALA A 88 0.06 5.38 -11.78
C ALA A 88 0.32 6.83 -11.35
N PRO A 89 1.59 7.26 -11.22
CA PRO A 89 1.94 8.57 -10.65
C PRO A 89 1.36 9.76 -11.43
N GLU A 90 1.13 9.60 -12.74
CA GLU A 90 0.64 10.65 -13.65
C GLU A 90 -0.88 10.92 -13.59
N ARG A 91 -1.68 10.00 -13.03
CA ARG A 91 -3.16 10.15 -12.98
C ARG A 91 -3.64 11.02 -11.82
N THR A 92 -2.80 11.28 -10.83
CA THR A 92 -3.15 12.01 -9.60
C THR A 92 -3.42 13.50 -9.81
N SER A 93 -3.04 14.07 -10.97
CA SER A 93 -3.21 15.49 -11.29
C SER A 93 -4.42 15.81 -12.19
N SER A 94 -5.05 14.80 -12.80
CA SER A 94 -6.09 14.99 -13.83
C SER A 94 -7.50 14.58 -13.42
N ALA A 95 -7.68 13.93 -12.26
CA ALA A 95 -9.01 13.58 -11.75
C ALA A 95 -9.78 14.74 -11.06
N GLY A 96 -9.15 15.91 -10.89
CA GLY A 96 -9.73 17.07 -10.22
C GLY A 96 -10.25 18.19 -11.13
N ARG A 97 -10.17 18.05 -12.46
CA ARG A 97 -10.59 19.11 -13.40
C ARG A 97 -11.16 18.52 -14.69
N ALA A 98 -12.25 17.78 -14.58
CA ALA A 98 -13.18 17.59 -15.69
C ALA A 98 -14.47 18.33 -15.36
N ALA A 99 -14.46 19.65 -15.59
CA ALA A 99 -15.70 20.38 -15.83
C ALA A 99 -16.26 19.89 -17.18
N PRO A 100 -17.58 19.73 -17.35
CA PRO A 100 -18.14 19.23 -18.60
C PRO A 100 -18.11 20.34 -19.64
N GLU A 101 -17.18 20.28 -20.59
CA GLU A 101 -17.34 20.98 -21.86
C GLU A 101 -18.37 20.23 -22.69
N GLN A 102 -19.55 20.82 -22.78
CA GLN A 102 -20.61 20.42 -23.69
C GLN A 102 -20.14 20.61 -25.14
N THR A 103 -19.70 19.54 -25.78
CA THR A 103 -19.69 19.46 -27.25
C THR A 103 -20.92 18.69 -27.67
N ALA A 104 -21.83 19.39 -28.34
CA ALA A 104 -23.07 18.85 -28.86
C ALA A 104 -22.80 17.81 -29.97
N GLY A 105 -23.48 16.66 -29.89
CA GLY A 105 -23.76 15.83 -31.06
C GLY A 105 -23.12 14.44 -31.08
N GLU A 106 -23.49 13.56 -30.15
CA GLU A 106 -23.60 12.10 -30.36
C GLU A 106 -24.29 11.50 -29.12
N PRO A 107 -25.20 10.51 -29.26
CA PRO A 107 -25.81 9.88 -28.10
C PRO A 107 -24.76 8.98 -27.43
N VAL A 108 -23.98 9.57 -26.53
CA VAL A 108 -23.11 8.83 -25.63
C VAL A 108 -24.01 7.92 -24.80
N ALA A 109 -23.92 6.61 -25.06
CA ALA A 109 -24.51 5.61 -24.21
C ALA A 109 -24.15 5.96 -22.76
N VAL A 110 -25.17 6.20 -21.94
CA VAL A 110 -25.01 6.56 -20.53
C VAL A 110 -24.20 5.46 -19.89
N ALA A 111 -22.91 5.72 -19.67
CA ALA A 111 -22.08 4.85 -18.85
C ALA A 111 -22.78 4.79 -17.47
N PRO A 112 -23.00 3.58 -16.92
CA PRO A 112 -23.58 3.46 -15.59
C PRO A 112 -22.75 4.27 -14.59
N PRO A 113 -23.36 4.78 -13.50
CA PRO A 113 -22.64 5.58 -12.52
C PRO A 113 -21.38 4.84 -12.07
N THR A 114 -20.22 5.39 -12.43
CA THR A 114 -18.93 4.83 -12.03
C THR A 114 -18.86 4.92 -10.51
N MET A 115 -19.04 3.80 -9.81
CA MET A 115 -18.78 3.75 -8.38
C MET A 115 -17.35 4.26 -8.12
N ALA A 116 -17.23 5.24 -7.23
CA ALA A 116 -15.93 5.77 -6.84
C ALA A 116 -15.04 4.62 -6.34
N ALA A 117 -13.80 4.56 -6.81
CA ALA A 117 -12.86 3.55 -6.36
C ALA A 117 -12.49 3.82 -4.89
N LEU A 118 -12.45 2.76 -4.09
CA LEU A 118 -12.08 2.82 -2.69
C LEU A 118 -10.55 2.78 -2.58
N PRO A 119 -9.90 3.82 -2.01
CA PRO A 119 -8.45 3.87 -1.97
C PRO A 119 -7.92 2.80 -1.01
N LEU A 120 -6.91 2.06 -1.46
CA LEU A 120 -6.25 0.97 -0.76
C LEU A 120 -4.76 1.25 -0.64
N ARG A 121 -4.23 1.12 0.57
CA ARG A 121 -2.80 1.15 0.91
C ARG A 121 -2.47 0.01 1.85
N TYR A 122 -1.20 -0.35 1.95
CA TYR A 122 -0.71 -1.31 2.93
C TYR A 122 0.63 -0.89 3.54
N VAL A 123 0.84 -1.34 4.77
CA VAL A 123 2.11 -1.36 5.46
C VAL A 123 2.34 -2.78 5.93
N LEU A 124 3.43 -3.39 5.45
CA LEU A 124 3.93 -4.66 5.98
C LEU A 124 5.25 -4.39 6.67
N ASP A 125 5.28 -4.52 7.99
CA ASP A 125 6.49 -4.31 8.80
C ASP A 125 6.86 -5.57 9.60
N HIS A 126 8.13 -5.66 9.99
CA HIS A 126 8.71 -6.78 10.71
C HIS A 126 9.64 -6.28 11.82
N ASP A 127 9.47 -6.82 13.02
CA ASP A 127 10.40 -6.66 14.12
C ASP A 127 11.30 -7.91 14.23
N ALA A 128 12.53 -7.77 13.75
CA ALA A 128 13.53 -8.84 13.74
C ALA A 128 13.90 -9.35 15.14
N GLY A 129 13.68 -8.55 16.20
CA GLY A 129 13.94 -8.97 17.58
C GLY A 129 12.88 -9.94 18.13
N SER A 130 11.67 -9.93 17.58
CA SER A 130 10.54 -10.72 18.07
C SER A 130 9.98 -11.72 17.05
N GLY A 131 10.42 -11.67 15.79
CA GLY A 131 9.84 -12.47 14.69
C GLY A 131 8.39 -12.10 14.39
N LEU A 132 7.96 -10.91 14.84
CA LEU A 132 6.61 -10.41 14.68
C LEU A 132 6.52 -9.62 13.38
N TYR A 133 5.55 -9.99 12.55
CA TYR A 133 5.17 -9.28 11.35
C TYR A 133 3.83 -8.61 11.59
N ARG A 134 3.65 -7.40 11.05
CA ARG A 134 2.38 -6.69 11.15
C ARG A 134 1.97 -6.25 9.76
N LEU A 135 0.76 -6.66 9.37
CA LEU A 135 0.10 -6.16 8.18
C LEU A 135 -0.97 -5.17 8.59
N THR A 136 -0.90 -3.96 8.04
CA THR A 136 -1.96 -2.95 8.12
C THR A 136 -2.44 -2.63 6.72
N LEU A 137 -3.75 -2.74 6.50
CA LEU A 137 -4.42 -2.28 5.28
C LEU A 137 -5.20 -1.02 5.62
N LEU A 138 -5.04 0.02 4.81
CA LEU A 138 -5.81 1.26 4.92
C LEU A 138 -6.79 1.32 3.75
N ILE A 139 -8.08 1.44 4.06
CA ILE A 139 -9.19 1.40 3.11
C ILE A 139 -10.06 2.63 3.35
N GLY A 140 -9.98 3.62 2.46
CA GLY A 140 -10.68 4.90 2.69
C GLY A 140 -10.20 5.58 3.97
N SER A 141 -11.13 5.82 4.90
CA SER A 141 -10.84 6.35 6.25
C SER A 141 -10.56 5.26 7.29
N GLN A 142 -10.74 3.99 6.94
CA GLN A 142 -10.66 2.87 7.88
C GLN A 142 -9.33 2.14 7.74
N SER A 143 -8.94 1.42 8.80
CA SER A 143 -7.80 0.50 8.73
C SER A 143 -8.11 -0.83 9.39
N ILE A 144 -7.57 -1.90 8.82
CA ILE A 144 -7.54 -3.22 9.45
C ILE A 144 -6.10 -3.68 9.62
N THR A 145 -5.79 -4.23 10.79
CA THR A 145 -4.44 -4.66 11.15
C THR A 145 -4.47 -6.06 11.73
N ARG A 146 -3.47 -6.87 11.41
CA ARG A 146 -3.28 -8.20 12.00
C ARG A 146 -1.80 -8.49 12.26
N PRO A 147 -1.45 -8.98 13.46
CA PRO A 147 -0.11 -9.48 13.74
C PRO A 147 0.06 -10.95 13.29
N TYR A 148 1.28 -11.29 12.89
CA TYR A 148 1.71 -12.63 12.52
C TYR A 148 3.03 -12.94 13.21
N LEU A 149 3.24 -14.19 13.61
CA LEU A 149 4.51 -14.67 14.11
C LEU A 149 5.13 -15.59 13.07
N GLU A 150 6.44 -15.43 12.85
CA GLU A 150 7.20 -16.39 12.09
C GLU A 150 7.47 -17.64 12.95
N GLN A 151 7.07 -18.80 12.42
CA GLN A 151 7.44 -20.11 12.95
C GLN A 151 7.87 -21.00 11.78
N ASN A 152 9.09 -21.53 11.83
CA ASN A 152 9.64 -22.38 10.77
C ASN A 152 9.52 -21.74 9.36
N ARG A 153 9.86 -20.45 9.22
CA ARG A 153 9.72 -19.66 7.98
C ARG A 153 8.29 -19.51 7.45
N THR A 154 7.29 -19.84 8.27
CA THR A 154 5.88 -19.67 7.94
C THR A 154 5.28 -18.57 8.82
N LEU A 155 4.56 -17.64 8.22
CA LEU A 155 3.77 -16.68 8.98
C LEU A 155 2.47 -17.31 9.46
N ILE A 156 2.27 -17.31 10.77
CA ILE A 156 1.06 -17.80 11.44
C ILE A 156 0.38 -16.59 12.08
N PRO A 157 -0.94 -16.42 11.92
CA PRO A 157 -1.64 -15.35 12.60
C PRO A 157 -1.46 -15.41 14.11
N ALA A 158 -1.02 -14.30 14.70
CA ALA A 158 -0.82 -14.17 16.14
C ALA A 158 -2.00 -13.45 16.83
N GLY A 159 -3.06 -13.16 16.08
CA GLY A 159 -4.27 -12.51 16.58
C GLY A 159 -5.37 -12.39 15.52
N TYR A 160 -6.49 -11.80 15.93
CA TYR A 160 -7.58 -11.43 15.02
C TYR A 160 -7.28 -10.15 14.25
N TRP A 161 -8.04 -9.90 13.19
CA TRP A 161 -8.06 -8.61 12.53
C TRP A 161 -8.68 -7.56 13.46
N ALA A 162 -7.90 -6.53 13.80
CA ALA A 162 -8.39 -5.36 14.50
C ALA A 162 -8.82 -4.31 13.47
N ARG A 163 -10.01 -3.71 13.63
CA ARG A 163 -10.51 -2.63 12.77
C ARG A 163 -10.52 -1.32 13.54
N LYS A 164 -10.11 -0.25 12.87
CA LYS A 164 -10.28 1.13 13.30
C LYS A 164 -11.13 1.86 12.26
N GLU A 165 -12.11 2.62 12.75
CA GLU A 165 -13.05 3.42 11.95
C GLU A 165 -12.73 4.90 12.01
#